data_AF-A0A9J7DH29-F1
#
_entry.id   AF-A0A9J7DH29-F1
#
_cell.length_a   1.000
_cell.length_b   1.000
_cell.length_c   1.000
_cell.angle_alpha   90.00
_cell.angle_beta   90.00
_cell.angle_gamma   90.00
#
_symmetry.space_group_name_H-M   'P 1'
#
loop_
_entity.id
_entity.type
_entity.pdbx_description
1 polymer ?
#
loop_
_entity_poly.entity_id
_entity_poly.type
_entity_poly.pdbx_seq_one_letter_code
_entity_poly.pdbx_strand_id
1 'polypeptide(L)'
;MIIHNDSRSADILMTVVRPLPLDYTIHLKTRLKFQQQTMFECRLKYCDFMSKNVTRLTGFLLPWYKEVLVKTNFIKGCPIAKGKYNWLGLRVDNLKLPTFIPKSTFDVNILGYSLKKKLKDMITNVSVVVETK
;
A
#
# COMPACT_ATOMS: atom_id res chain seq x y z
N MET A 1 1.32 -2.26 -12.64
CA MET A 1 0.17 -3.01 -12.10
C MET A 1 -0.50 -3.66 -13.28
N ILE A 2 -0.77 -4.97 -13.19
CA ILE A 2 -1.49 -5.74 -14.21
C ILE A 2 -2.82 -6.14 -13.57
N ILE A 3 -3.93 -5.83 -14.23
CA ILE A 3 -5.28 -6.18 -13.77
C ILE A 3 -5.72 -7.37 -14.60
N HIS A 4 -6.16 -8.45 -13.94
CA HIS A 4 -6.59 -9.67 -14.62
C HIS A 4 -8.03 -9.54 -15.15
N ASN A 5 -8.36 -10.38 -16.13
CA ASN A 5 -9.65 -10.35 -16.84
C ASN A 5 -10.87 -10.61 -15.91
N ASP A 6 -10.64 -11.15 -14.70
CA ASP A 6 -11.67 -11.31 -13.68
C ASP A 6 -12.07 -9.99 -12.97
N SER A 7 -11.35 -8.88 -13.25
CA SER A 7 -11.52 -7.54 -12.65
C SER A 7 -11.46 -7.52 -11.12
N ARG A 8 -11.02 -8.61 -10.49
CA ARG A 8 -11.04 -8.80 -9.03
C ARG A 8 -9.67 -9.15 -8.49
N SER A 9 -8.76 -9.60 -9.35
CA SER A 9 -7.37 -9.83 -9.01
C SER A 9 -6.44 -8.86 -9.74
N ALA A 10 -5.41 -8.42 -9.02
CA ALA A 10 -4.37 -7.56 -9.56
C ALA A 10 -2.98 -8.04 -9.15
N ASP A 11 -2.03 -7.88 -10.05
CA ASP A 11 -0.62 -8.11 -9.80
C ASP A 11 0.12 -6.76 -9.77
N ILE A 12 0.91 -6.56 -8.73
CA ILE A 12 1.79 -5.42 -8.58
C ILE A 12 3.22 -5.89 -8.79
N LEU A 13 3.81 -5.52 -9.91
CA LEU A 13 5.23 -5.70 -10.18
C LEU A 13 5.95 -4.38 -9.87
N MET A 14 6.93 -4.43 -8.96
CA MET A 14 7.71 -3.28 -8.54
C MET A 14 9.20 -3.54 -8.75
N THR A 15 9.88 -2.60 -9.40
CA THR A 15 11.34 -2.65 -9.51
C THR A 15 11.94 -1.54 -8.67
N VAL A 16 12.65 -1.92 -7.61
CA VAL A 16 13.41 -1.00 -6.77
C VAL A 16 14.76 -0.78 -7.43
N VAL A 17 14.97 0.42 -7.98
CA VAL A 17 16.18 0.78 -8.72
C VAL A 17 17.34 1.14 -7.78
N ARG A 18 17.03 1.68 -6.59
CA ARG A 18 17.98 2.07 -5.55
C ARG A 18 17.50 1.59 -4.18
N PRO A 19 18.39 1.17 -3.27
CA PRO A 19 17.98 0.73 -1.94
C PRO A 19 17.18 1.83 -1.23
N LEU A 20 16.03 1.45 -0.64
CA LEU A 20 15.22 2.41 0.10
C LEU A 20 15.78 2.56 1.52
N PRO A 21 15.88 3.80 2.01
CA PRO A 21 16.49 4.09 3.30
C PRO A 21 15.59 3.61 4.46
N LEU A 22 16.20 3.49 5.65
CA LEU A 22 15.51 3.00 6.85
C LEU A 22 14.35 3.90 7.30
N ASP A 23 14.39 5.19 6.95
CA ASP A 23 13.38 6.17 7.29
C ASP A 23 12.25 6.28 6.23
N TYR A 24 12.17 5.33 5.31
CA TYR A 24 11.15 5.29 4.28
C TYR A 24 9.73 5.29 4.89
N THR A 25 8.98 6.34 4.57
CA THR A 25 7.63 6.58 5.05
C THR A 25 6.65 6.50 3.89
N ILE A 26 5.60 5.70 4.07
CA ILE A 26 4.48 5.60 3.14
C ILE A 26 3.30 6.38 3.73
N HIS A 27 2.79 7.33 2.96
CA HIS A 27 1.64 8.15 3.28
C HIS A 27 0.50 7.80 2.34
N LEU A 28 -0.49 7.11 2.89
CA LEU A 28 -1.72 6.72 2.23
C LEU A 28 -2.80 7.77 2.54
N LYS A 29 -3.40 8.34 1.50
CA LYS A 29 -4.49 9.32 1.61
C LYS A 29 -5.62 8.94 0.67
N THR A 30 -6.75 8.56 1.25
CA THR A 30 -7.96 8.21 0.53
C THR A 30 -8.96 9.36 0.60
N ARG A 31 -9.44 9.80 -0.56
CA ARG A 31 -10.43 10.87 -0.70
C ARG A 31 -11.68 10.34 -1.40
N LEU A 32 -12.85 10.86 -1.05
CA LEU A 32 -14.04 10.70 -1.88
C LEU A 32 -13.86 11.50 -3.17
N LYS A 33 -14.07 10.88 -4.32
CA LYS A 33 -13.87 11.55 -5.62
C LYS A 33 -14.84 12.72 -5.82
N PHE A 34 -16.10 12.57 -5.39
CA PHE A 34 -17.14 13.58 -5.59
C PHE A 34 -16.98 14.80 -4.66
N GLN A 35 -16.68 14.59 -3.38
CA GLN A 35 -16.59 15.67 -2.37
C GLN A 35 -15.16 16.12 -2.07
N GLN A 36 -14.14 15.44 -2.62
CA GLN A 36 -12.71 15.61 -2.29
C GLN A 36 -12.38 15.50 -0.79
N GLN A 37 -13.33 15.07 0.04
CA GLN A 37 -13.17 14.90 1.47
C GLN A 37 -12.21 13.75 1.76
N THR A 38 -11.26 13.97 2.66
CA THR A 38 -10.32 12.93 3.09
C THR A 38 -11.03 11.99 4.06
N MET A 39 -11.20 10.74 3.65
CA MET A 39 -11.85 9.70 4.45
C MET A 39 -10.87 8.98 5.35
N PHE A 40 -9.66 8.76 4.85
CA PHE A 40 -8.64 8.03 5.55
C PHE A 40 -7.27 8.59 5.21
N GLU A 41 -6.48 8.88 6.24
CA GLU A 41 -5.09 9.27 6.10
C GLU A 41 -4.25 8.41 7.05
N CYS A 42 -3.26 7.71 6.50
CA CYS A 42 -2.36 6.87 7.26
C CYS A 42 -0.92 7.16 6.86
N ARG A 43 -0.05 7.33 7.86
CA ARG A 43 1.39 7.45 7.66
C ARG A 43 2.06 6.29 8.38
N LEU A 44 2.78 5.47 7.63
CA LEU A 44 3.50 4.33 8.15
C LEU A 44 4.99 4.44 7.80
N LYS A 45 5.84 4.30 8.81
CA LYS A 45 7.27 4.09 8.60
C LYS A 45 7.48 2.63 8.26
N TYR A 46 7.89 2.34 7.04
CA TYR A 46 7.91 0.97 6.53
C TYR A 46 8.82 0.05 7.36
N CYS A 47 10.01 0.52 7.73
CA CYS A 47 10.96 -0.30 8.49
C CYS A 47 10.55 -0.51 9.95
N ASP A 48 9.93 0.50 10.58
CA ASP A 48 9.34 0.32 11.91
C ASP A 48 8.15 -0.65 11.86
N PHE A 49 7.37 -0.60 10.79
CA PHE A 49 6.23 -1.47 10.56
C PHE A 49 6.64 -2.93 10.32
N MET A 50 7.75 -3.16 9.62
CA MET A 50 8.24 -4.52 9.36
C MET A 50 8.99 -5.13 10.56
N SER A 51 9.67 -4.30 11.37
CA SER A 51 10.45 -4.76 12.53
C SER A 51 9.62 -4.96 13.79
N LYS A 52 8.62 -4.11 14.03
CA LYS A 52 7.66 -4.29 15.12
C LYS A 52 6.56 -5.18 14.60
N ASN A 53 6.36 -6.33 15.24
CA ASN A 53 5.33 -7.31 14.90
C ASN A 53 4.07 -6.67 14.30
N VAL A 54 3.52 -7.33 13.28
CA VAL A 54 2.33 -7.01 12.47
C VAL A 54 1.04 -6.75 13.30
N THR A 55 1.12 -6.76 14.63
CA THR A 55 0.06 -6.50 15.61
C THR A 55 -0.59 -5.12 15.52
N ARG A 56 0.00 -4.15 14.79
CA ARG A 56 -0.63 -2.83 14.54
C ARG A 56 -1.42 -2.74 13.23
N LEU A 57 -1.43 -3.77 12.38
CA LEU A 57 -2.40 -3.83 11.29
C LEU A 57 -3.79 -3.96 11.92
N THR A 58 -4.59 -2.91 11.81
CA THR A 58 -6.01 -2.93 12.20
C THR A 58 -6.72 -4.05 11.43
N GLY A 59 -7.64 -4.74 12.10
CA GLY A 59 -8.04 -6.12 11.82
C GLY A 59 -8.52 -6.48 10.40
N PHE A 60 -8.78 -5.51 9.52
CA PHE A 60 -9.14 -5.77 8.12
C PHE A 60 -7.93 -5.94 7.17
N LEU A 61 -6.79 -5.31 7.47
CA LEU A 61 -5.59 -5.41 6.64
C LEU A 61 -4.72 -6.62 6.98
N LEU A 62 -4.78 -7.09 8.22
CA LEU A 62 -3.95 -8.22 8.70
C LEU A 62 -4.21 -9.54 7.95
N PRO A 63 -5.47 -9.98 7.72
CA PRO A 63 -5.74 -11.22 6.99
C PRO A 63 -5.29 -11.13 5.53
N TRP A 64 -5.60 -10.01 4.89
CA TRP A 64 -5.18 -9.72 3.51
C TRP A 64 -3.65 -9.71 3.39
N TYR A 65 -2.96 -9.04 4.31
CA TYR A 65 -1.50 -8.98 4.33
C TYR A 65 -0.87 -10.38 4.46
N LYS A 66 -1.38 -11.22 5.36
CA LYS A 66 -0.88 -12.60 5.53
C LYS A 66 -1.08 -13.44 4.27
N GLU A 67 -2.23 -13.36 3.63
CA GLU A 67 -2.53 -14.14 2.43
C GLU A 67 -1.64 -13.73 1.24
N VAL A 68 -1.41 -12.43 1.08
CA VAL A 68 -0.58 -11.88 0.01
C VAL A 68 0.90 -12.24 0.23
N LEU A 69 1.41 -12.16 1.46
CA LEU A 69 2.81 -12.46 1.75
C LEU A 69 3.24 -13.90 1.41
N VAL A 70 2.34 -14.87 1.53
CA VAL A 70 2.66 -16.28 1.30
C VAL A 70 2.91 -16.58 -0.18
N LYS A 71 2.27 -15.84 -1.09
CA LYS A 71 2.29 -16.11 -2.54
C LYS A 71 3.31 -15.28 -3.32
N THR A 72 4.10 -14.44 -2.65
CA THR A 72 4.76 -13.30 -3.29
C THR A 72 6.20 -13.10 -2.84
N ASN A 73 7.07 -12.62 -3.74
CA ASN A 73 8.38 -12.10 -3.37
C ASN A 73 8.21 -10.66 -2.85
N PHE A 74 7.55 -10.55 -1.71
CA PHE A 74 7.35 -9.30 -0.99
C PHE A 74 8.65 -8.90 -0.27
N ILE A 75 8.81 -7.60 0.00
CA ILE A 75 9.96 -7.07 0.73
C ILE A 75 9.91 -7.57 2.19
N LYS A 76 10.79 -8.51 2.55
CA LYS A 76 10.74 -9.22 3.84
C LYS A 76 11.44 -8.51 5.00
N GLY A 77 12.14 -7.42 4.72
CA GLY A 77 12.92 -6.72 5.74
C GLY A 77 13.47 -5.40 5.27
N CYS A 78 14.10 -4.69 6.20
CA CYS A 78 14.78 -3.43 5.96
C CYS A 78 16.29 -3.55 6.18
N PRO A 79 17.11 -2.77 5.44
CA PRO A 79 16.73 -1.85 4.37
C PRO A 79 16.22 -2.58 3.11
N ILE A 80 15.37 -1.92 2.32
CA ILE A 80 14.80 -2.53 1.12
C ILE A 80 15.88 -2.57 0.04
N ALA A 81 16.32 -3.76 -0.34
CA ALA A 81 17.36 -3.93 -1.33
C ALA A 81 16.89 -3.53 -2.74
N LYS A 82 17.85 -3.22 -3.61
CA LYS A 82 17.60 -3.11 -5.04
C LYS A 82 17.13 -4.47 -5.56
N GLY A 83 16.03 -4.51 -6.32
CA GLY A 83 15.50 -5.78 -6.81
C GLY A 83 14.14 -5.66 -7.46
N LYS A 84 13.67 -6.79 -7.99
CA LYS A 84 12.30 -6.95 -8.50
C LYS A 84 11.46 -7.63 -7.43
N TYR A 85 10.41 -6.95 -7.02
CA TYR A 85 9.42 -7.45 -6.08
C TYR A 85 8.11 -7.62 -6.82
N ASN A 86 7.36 -8.65 -6.48
CA ASN A 86 6.06 -8.92 -7.07
C ASN A 86 5.05 -9.17 -5.96
N TRP A 87 3.85 -8.63 -6.11
CA TRP A 87 2.67 -9.01 -5.35
C TRP A 87 1.70 -9.59 -6.37
N LEU A 88 1.31 -10.85 -6.17
CA LEU A 88 0.56 -11.64 -7.13
C LEU A 88 -0.77 -12.06 -6.51
N GLY A 89 -1.82 -12.05 -7.31
CA GLY A 89 -3.15 -12.49 -6.89
C GLY A 89 -3.76 -11.60 -5.81
N LEU A 90 -3.54 -10.28 -5.86
CA LEU A 90 -4.19 -9.36 -4.93
C LEU A 90 -5.68 -9.31 -5.24
N ARG A 91 -6.49 -9.98 -4.41
CA ARG A 91 -7.94 -9.96 -4.54
C ARG A 91 -8.53 -8.87 -3.66
N VAL A 92 -9.31 -7.97 -4.26
CA VAL A 92 -10.01 -6.93 -3.51
C VAL A 92 -11.08 -7.54 -2.59
N ASP A 93 -11.68 -8.67 -3.00
CA ASP A 93 -12.66 -9.43 -2.21
C ASP A 93 -12.11 -9.89 -0.84
N ASN A 94 -10.79 -10.05 -0.71
CA ASN A 94 -10.16 -10.51 0.53
C ASN A 94 -9.87 -9.35 1.50
N LEU A 95 -9.98 -8.10 1.04
CA LEU A 95 -10.01 -6.93 1.92
C LEU A 95 -11.37 -6.89 2.60
N LYS A 96 -11.40 -7.20 3.90
CA LYS A 96 -12.59 -7.03 4.75
C LYS A 96 -12.86 -5.54 4.99
N LEU A 97 -13.23 -4.81 3.93
CA LEU A 97 -13.52 -3.38 4.02
C LEU A 97 -14.54 -3.14 5.14
N PRO A 98 -14.24 -2.26 6.09
CA PRO A 98 -15.19 -1.94 7.15
C PRO A 98 -16.53 -1.44 6.58
N THR A 99 -17.63 -1.81 7.24
CA THR A 99 -19.00 -1.49 6.80
C THR A 99 -19.32 0.01 6.78
N PHE A 100 -18.49 0.84 7.41
CA PHE A 100 -18.61 2.30 7.37
C PHE A 100 -18.09 2.92 6.07
N ILE A 101 -17.40 2.15 5.20
CA ILE A 101 -16.93 2.67 3.91
C ILE A 101 -18.14 2.71 2.95
N PRO A 102 -18.59 3.89 2.52
CA PRO A 102 -19.75 3.99 1.65
C PRO A 102 -19.47 3.43 0.25
N LYS A 103 -20.53 3.06 -0.45
CA LYS A 103 -20.47 2.75 -1.89
C LYS A 103 -20.22 4.04 -2.66
N SER A 104 -19.01 4.22 -3.15
CA SER A 104 -18.59 5.44 -3.83
C SER A 104 -17.32 5.22 -4.64
N THR A 105 -16.90 6.27 -5.34
CA THR A 105 -15.59 6.32 -5.98
C THR A 105 -14.61 7.07 -5.08
N PHE A 106 -13.46 6.46 -4.85
CA PHE A 106 -12.40 6.97 -3.99
C PHE A 106 -11.12 7.20 -4.78
N ASP A 107 -10.46 8.32 -4.51
CA ASP A 107 -9.11 8.60 -4.98
C ASP A 107 -8.11 8.24 -3.88
N VAL A 108 -7.37 7.16 -4.07
CA VAL A 108 -6.35 6.66 -3.18
C VAL A 108 -4.99 7.16 -3.65
N ASN A 109 -4.31 7.96 -2.83
CA ASN A 109 -2.99 8.49 -3.11
C ASN A 109 -1.98 7.86 -2.15
N ILE A 110 -0.89 7.33 -2.70
CA ILE A 110 0.18 6.65 -1.99
C ILE A 110 1.46 7.41 -2.29
N LEU A 111 1.98 8.11 -1.29
CA LEU A 111 3.21 8.87 -1.36
C LEU A 111 4.28 8.20 -0.50
N GLY A 112 5.32 7.67 -1.14
CA GLY A 112 6.51 7.13 -0.47
C GLY A 112 7.63 8.17 -0.48
N TYR A 113 8.15 8.55 0.68
CA TYR A 113 9.23 9.51 0.80
C TYR A 113 10.22 9.16 1.92
N SER A 114 11.42 9.72 1.84
CA SER A 114 12.45 9.69 2.89
C SER A 114 12.75 11.12 3.34
N LEU A 115 13.17 11.29 4.60
CA LEU A 115 13.51 12.60 5.16
C LEU A 115 15.03 12.80 5.10
N LYS A 116 15.50 13.47 4.05
CA LYS A 116 16.90 13.88 3.95
C LYS A 116 17.05 15.33 4.39
N LYS A 117 17.80 15.58 5.47
CA LYS A 117 18.08 16.94 5.97
C LYS A 117 16.81 17.81 6.15
N LYS A 118 15.73 17.21 6.67
CA LYS A 118 14.38 17.82 6.82
C LYS A 118 13.61 18.10 5.52
N LEU A 119 14.14 17.74 4.34
CA LEU A 119 13.42 17.77 3.08
C LEU A 119 12.81 16.40 2.79
N LYS A 120 11.58 16.38 2.25
CA LYS A 120 10.92 15.16 1.79
C LYS A 120 11.44 14.81 0.40
N ASP A 121 12.30 13.81 0.34
CA ASP A 121 12.75 13.21 -0.91
C ASP A 121 11.66 12.22 -1.37
N MET A 122 10.86 12.61 -2.37
CA MET A 122 9.76 11.80 -2.88
C MET A 122 10.32 10.68 -3.76
N ILE A 123 10.07 9.44 -3.35
CA ILE A 123 10.57 8.25 -4.03
C ILE A 123 9.45 7.60 -4.83
N THR A 124 8.22 7.65 -4.34
CA THR A 124 7.08 6.94 -4.94
C THR A 124 5.85 7.82 -4.87
N ASN A 125 5.17 7.96 -6.00
CA ASN A 125 3.87 8.64 -6.08
C ASN A 125 2.96 7.77 -6.94
N VAL A 126 1.92 7.21 -6.30
CA VAL A 126 0.96 6.34 -6.95
C VAL A 126 -0.43 6.86 -6.59
N SER A 127 -1.24 7.14 -7.60
CA SER A 127 -2.64 7.51 -7.44
C SER A 127 -3.49 6.43 -8.11
N VAL A 128 -4.45 5.88 -7.36
CA VAL A 128 -5.37 4.83 -7.81
C VAL A 128 -6.79 5.29 -7.56
N VAL A 129 -7.65 5.13 -8.55
CA VAL A 129 -9.09 5.35 -8.39
C VAL A 129 -9.73 4.01 -8.09
N VAL A 130 -10.48 3.93 -7.00
CA VAL A 130 -11.17 2.71 -6.55
C VAL A 130 -12.66 2.97 -6.53
N GLU A 131 -13.45 2.08 -7.11
CA GLU A 131 -14.91 2.14 -7.08
C GLU A 131 -15.44 0.98 -6.25
N THR A 132 -16.23 1.28 -5.22
CA THR A 132 -16.88 0.27 -4.37
C THR A 132 -18.32 0.04 -4.85
N LYS A 133 -18.67 -1.21 -5.17
CA LYS A 133 -20.01 -1.62 -5.65
C LYS A 133 -20.88 -2.19 -4.54
#